data_AF-R1E3M8-F1
#
_entry.id   AF-R1E3M8-F1
#
_cell.length_a   1.000
_cell.length_b   1.000
_cell.length_c   1.000
_cell.angle_alpha   90.00
_cell.angle_beta   90.00
_cell.angle_gamma   90.00
#
_symmetry.space_group_name_H-M   'P 1'
#
loop_
_entity.id
_entity.type
_entity.pdbx_description
1 polymer ?
#
loop_
_entity_poly.entity_id
_entity_poly.type
_entity_poly.pdbx_seq_one_letter_code
_entity_poly.pdbx_strand_id
1 'polypeptide(L)' 'MEAEHDRAWVAMLKADLVVVLGSSLSVPTACELPEECIPPREAKPAGGRLVIVSFQNTPKDPLAALHIFAPYFVR' A
#
# COMPACT_ATOMS: atom_id res chain seq x y z
N MET A 1 -19.30 -6.07 -4.43
CA MET A 1 -18.65 -5.98 -3.11
C MET A 1 -17.67 -7.13 -2.89
N GLU A 2 -18.10 -8.39 -2.69
CA GLU A 2 -17.18 -9.51 -2.47
C GLU A 2 -16.20 -9.73 -3.64
N ALA A 3 -16.71 -9.77 -4.88
CA ALA A 3 -15.90 -9.88 -6.08
C ALA A 3 -14.94 -8.69 -6.33
N GLU A 4 -15.18 -7.52 -5.73
CA GLU A 4 -14.29 -6.35 -5.85
C GLU A 4 -13.19 -6.38 -4.80
N HIS A 5 -13.52 -6.82 -3.57
CA HIS A 5 -12.52 -7.11 -2.55
C HIS A 5 -11.53 -8.18 -3.03
N ASP A 6 -12.04 -9.24 -3.67
CA ASP A 6 -11.18 -10.29 -4.24
C ASP A 6 -10.23 -9.75 -5.30
N ARG A 7 -10.71 -8.84 -6.17
CA ARG A 7 -9.86 -8.22 -7.21
C ARG A 7 -8.76 -7.36 -6.60
N ALA A 8 -9.08 -6.56 -5.58
CA ALA A 8 -8.10 -5.73 -4.89
C ALA A 8 -7.03 -6.60 -4.23
N TRP A 9 -7.44 -7.67 -3.55
CA TRP A 9 -6.52 -8.61 -2.89
C TRP A 9 -5.60 -9.30 -3.89
N VAL A 10 -6.16 -9.86 -4.97
CA VAL A 10 -5.38 -10.53 -6.02
C VAL A 10 -4.42 -9.56 -6.71
N ALA A 11 -4.82 -8.31 -6.95
CA ALA A 11 -3.92 -7.31 -7.52
C ALA A 11 -2.76 -7.00 -6.57
N MET A 12 -3.05 -6.85 -5.28
CA MET A 12 -2.05 -6.50 -4.27
C MET A 12 -1.01 -7.62 -4.07
N LEU A 13 -1.45 -8.88 -4.07
CA LEU A 13 -0.57 -10.05 -4.02
C LEU A 13 0.40 -10.14 -5.20
N LYS A 14 -0.02 -9.65 -6.37
CA LYS A 14 0.78 -9.67 -7.61
C LYS A 14 1.64 -8.42 -7.80
N ALA A 15 1.32 -7.32 -7.13
CA ALA A 15 1.93 -6.03 -7.39
C ALA A 15 3.40 -6.00 -6.95
N ASP A 16 4.32 -5.69 -7.87
CA ASP A 16 5.74 -5.45 -7.55
C ASP A 16 5.97 -4.13 -6.80
N LEU A 17 5.09 -3.16 -7.06
CA LEU A 17 5.09 -1.84 -6.47
C LEU A 17 3.65 -1.44 -6.11
N VAL A 18 3.47 -0.93 -4.90
CA VAL A 18 2.21 -0.35 -4.43
C VAL A 18 2.46 1.10 -4.05
N VAL A 19 1.61 1.99 -4.56
CA VAL A 19 1.67 3.42 -4.24
C VAL A 19 0.38 3.81 -3.52
N VAL A 20 0.50 4.18 -2.25
CA VAL A 20 -0.60 4.70 -1.44
C VAL A 20 -0.59 6.22 -1.53
N LEU A 21 -1.72 6.80 -1.95
CA LEU A 21 -1.86 8.24 -2.14
C LEU A 21 -2.91 8.80 -1.18
N GLY A 22 -2.50 9.73 -0.31
CA GLY A 22 -3.42 10.52 0.52
C GLY A 22 -4.28 9.74 1.50
N SER A 23 -3.93 8.49 1.82
CA SER A 23 -4.62 7.66 2.81
C SER A 23 -3.87 7.70 4.15
N SER A 24 -4.61 7.79 5.25
CA SER A 24 -4.05 7.67 6.60
C SER A 24 -3.66 6.23 6.97
N LEU A 25 -4.09 5.23 6.17
CA LEU A 25 -3.91 3.80 6.44
C LEU A 25 -4.32 3.38 7.86
N SER A 26 -5.45 3.92 8.34
CA SER A 26 -5.95 3.66 9.70
C SER A 26 -7.28 2.90 9.75
N VAL A 27 -7.99 2.77 8.62
CA VAL A 27 -9.32 2.15 8.55
C VAL A 27 -9.21 0.72 8.01
N PRO A 28 -9.54 -0.31 8.82
CA PRO A 28 -9.66 -1.68 8.32
C PRO A 28 -10.82 -1.79 7.31
N THR A 29 -10.79 -2.67 6.32
CA THR A 29 -9.77 -3.63 5.87
C THR A 29 -8.78 -3.04 4.85
N ALA A 30 -9.06 -1.83 4.37
CA ALA A 30 -8.28 -1.20 3.30
C ALA A 30 -6.82 -0.91 3.69
N CYS A 31 -6.56 -0.65 4.97
CA CYS A 31 -5.20 -0.37 5.46
C CYS A 31 -4.27 -1.59 5.49
N GLU A 32 -4.81 -2.81 5.42
CA GLU A 32 -4.04 -4.06 5.46
C GLU A 32 -3.54 -4.46 4.07
N LEU A 33 -4.31 -4.13 3.03
CA LEU A 33 -4.00 -4.49 1.64
C LEU A 33 -2.55 -4.16 1.24
N PRO A 34 -2.02 -2.94 1.42
CA PRO A 34 -0.68 -2.59 0.92
C PRO A 34 0.45 -3.46 1.47
N GLU A 35 0.25 -4.13 2.60
CA GLU A 35 1.23 -5.02 3.21
C GLU A 35 1.39 -6.32 2.42
N GLU A 36 0.32 -6.80 1.77
CA GLU A 36 0.30 -8.08 1.05
C GLU A 36 1.29 -8.15 -0.11
N CYS A 37 1.70 -7.00 -0.64
CA CYS A 37 2.67 -6.93 -1.72
C CYS A 37 4.12 -7.19 -1.25
N ILE A 38 4.41 -7.01 0.04
CA ILE A 38 5.77 -6.96 0.60
C ILE A 38 6.41 -8.35 0.73
N PRO A 39 5.74 -9.37 1.30
CA PRO A 39 6.38 -10.68 1.51
C PRO A 39 6.85 -11.35 0.21
N PRO A 40 7.96 -12.10 0.24
CA PRO A 40 8.38 -12.96 -0.87
C PRO A 40 7.33 -14.03 -1.19
N ARG A 41 7.19 -14.39 -2.46
CA ARG A 41 6.32 -15.49 -2.94
C ARG A 41 7.03 -16.26 -4.06
N GLU A 42 6.55 -17.46 -4.39
CA GLU A 42 7.14 -18.30 -5.45
C GLU A 42 7.27 -17.55 -6.79
N ALA A 43 6.20 -16.87 -7.20
CA ALA A 43 6.19 -16.05 -8.42
C ALA A 43 6.99 -14.74 -8.30
N LYS A 44 7.41 -14.36 -7.07
CA LYS A 44 8.01 -13.05 -6.75
C LYS A 44 8.98 -13.17 -5.57
N PRO A 45 10.18 -13.73 -5.79
CA PRO A 45 11.10 -14.10 -4.72
C PRO A 45 11.70 -12.91 -3.97
N ALA A 46 11.69 -11.72 -4.55
CA ALA A 46 12.18 -10.50 -3.90
C ALA A 46 11.14 -9.78 -3.03
N GLY A 47 9.86 -10.18 -3.10
CA GLY A 47 8.78 -9.41 -2.52
C GLY A 47 8.62 -8.03 -3.18
N GLY A 48 7.64 -7.26 -2.73
CA GLY A 48 7.29 -5.97 -3.32
C GLY A 48 7.89 -4.78 -2.60
N ARG A 49 7.48 -3.61 -3.07
CA ARG A 49 7.81 -2.33 -2.46
C ARG A 49 6.55 -1.50 -2.26
N LEU A 50 6.44 -0.94 -1.06
CA LEU A 50 5.40 -0.01 -0.69
C LEU A 50 5.96 1.42 -0.74
N VAL A 51 5.28 2.30 -1.46
CA VAL A 51 5.52 3.75 -1.45
C VAL A 51 4.31 4.42 -0.84
N ILE A 52 4.54 5.27 0.15
CA ILE A 52 3.48 6.04 0.81
C ILE A 52 3.68 7.51 0.47
N VAL A 53 2.65 8.16 -0.05
CA VAL A 53 2.61 9.58 -0.34
C VAL A 53 1.48 10.20 0.49
N SER A 54 1.84 10.91 1.54
CA SER A 54 0.88 11.44 2.51
C SER A 54 1.40 12.74 3.12
N PHE A 55 0.49 13.60 3.58
CA PHE A 55 0.82 14.79 4.38
C PHE A 55 0.95 14.48 5.88
N GLN A 56 0.65 13.26 6.28
CA GLN A 56 0.67 12.84 7.67
C GLN A 56 1.33 11.47 7.78
N ASN A 57 1.95 11.21 8.92
CA ASN A 57 2.45 9.88 9.21
C ASN A 57 1.30 8.87 9.22
N THR A 58 1.61 7.64 8.81
CA THR A 58 0.67 6.53 8.81
C THR A 58 1.19 5.40 9.71
N PRO A 59 0.30 4.52 10.21
CA PRO A 59 0.73 3.33 10.95
C PRO A 59 1.64 2.39 10.14
N LYS A 60 1.70 2.54 8.81
CA LYS A 60 2.44 1.66 7.89
C LYS A 60 3.72 2.31 7.33
N ASP A 61 4.07 3.51 7.78
CA ASP A 61 5.33 4.18 7.38
C ASP A 61 6.57 3.30 7.56
N PRO A 62 6.73 2.50 8.65
CA PRO A 62 7.88 1.63 8.81
C PRO A 62 8.01 0.53 7.75
N LEU A 63 6.94 0.22 7.03
CA LEU A 63 6.91 -0.78 5.96
C LEU A 63 7.21 -0.17 4.58
N ALA A 64 7.18 1.16 4.46
CA ALA A 64 7.40 1.84 3.22
C ALA A 64 8.89 1.81 2.83
N ALA A 65 9.18 1.39 1.60
CA ALA A 65 10.50 1.54 1.01
C ALA A 65 10.81 3.02 0.70
N LEU A 66 9.76 3.82 0.49
CA LEU A 66 9.85 5.27 0.32
C LEU A 66 8.61 5.94 0.91
N HIS A 67 8.83 6.91 1.78
CA HIS A 67 7.79 7.78 2.30
C HIS A 67 8.01 9.20 1.74
N ILE A 68 7.02 9.71 1.01
CA ILE A 68 7.01 11.06 0.44
C ILE A 68 6.02 11.91 1.23
N PHE A 69 6.57 12.89 1.95
CA PHE A 69 5.75 13.89 2.63
C PHE A 69 5.30 14.96 1.63
N ALA A 70 4.04 14.85 1.18
CA ALA A 70 3.48 15.73 0.16
C ALA A 70 2.31 16.56 0.73
N PRO A 71 2.41 17.89 0.81
CA PRO A 71 1.28 18.72 1.21
C PRO A 71 0.18 18.69 0.16
N TYR A 72 -1.07 18.70 0.62
CA TYR A 72 -2.20 18.90 -0.29
C TYR A 72 -2.09 20.29 -0.90
N PHE A 73 -2.03 20.38 -2.23
CA PHE A 73 -2.16 21.66 -2.93
C PHE A 73 -3.57 22.20 -2.68
N VAL A 74 -3.69 23.12 -1.72
CA VAL A 74 -4.84 24.03 -1.67
C VAL A 74 -4.52 25.11 -2.69
N ARG A 75 -5.17 25.05 -3.85
CA ARG A 75 -5.15 26.15 -4.83
C ARG A 75 -6.13 27.24 -4.39
#